data_AF-A0A4U6VMH1-F1
#
_entry.id   AF-A0A4U6VMH1-F1
#
_cell.length_a   1.000
_cell.length_b   1.000
_cell.length_c   1.000
_cell.angle_alpha   90.00
_cell.angle_beta   90.00
_cell.angle_gamma   90.00
#
_symmetry.space_group_name_H-M   'P 1'
#
loop_
_entity.id
_entity.type
_entity.pdbx_description
1 polymer ?
#
loop_
_entity_poly.entity_id
_entity_poly.type
_entity_poly.pdbx_seq_one_letter_code
_entity_poly.pdbx_strand_id
1 'polypeptide(L)'
;MDVVYGEVWVGRLPLPVTDGRELFTLGLLGAKLGPDDVPPFAARPDWCPVFLKASVRQFEGLEDADNVLVNSFHDMEPKGGRLYGTNMARKDNRPNLAIILS
;
A
#
# COMPACT_ATOMS: atom_id res chain seq x y z
N MET A 1 1.66 -2.40 5.52
CA MET A 1 0.96 -3.53 4.87
C MET A 1 0.30 -3.10 3.57
N ASP A 2 -0.36 -1.94 3.54
CA ASP A 2 -1.15 -1.49 2.39
C ASP A 2 -0.35 -1.26 1.11
N VAL A 3 0.93 -0.92 1.19
CA VAL A 3 1.77 -0.65 0.02
C VAL A 3 1.75 -1.80 -1.00
N VAL A 4 1.80 -3.07 -0.56
CA VAL A 4 1.78 -4.23 -1.48
C VAL A 4 0.46 -4.27 -2.26
N TYR A 5 -0.67 -4.16 -1.57
CA TYR A 5 -1.98 -4.19 -2.21
C TYR A 5 -2.26 -2.93 -3.04
N GLY A 6 -1.70 -1.78 -2.66
CA GLY A 6 -1.77 -0.54 -3.43
C GLY A 6 -0.99 -0.63 -4.74
N GLU A 7 0.20 -1.21 -4.73
CA GLU A 7 0.97 -1.41 -5.97
C GLU A 7 0.34 -2.48 -6.88
N VAL A 8 -0.34 -3.49 -6.31
CA VAL A 8 -1.19 -4.41 -7.07
C VAL A 8 -2.39 -3.67 -7.69
N TRP A 9 -3.06 -2.79 -6.94
CA TRP A 9 -4.18 -1.98 -7.43
C TRP A 9 -3.79 -1.10 -8.63
N VAL A 10 -2.64 -0.41 -8.54
CA VAL A 10 -2.12 0.44 -9.62
C VAL A 10 -1.51 -0.38 -10.77
N GLY A 11 -1.40 -1.70 -10.62
CA GLY A 11 -0.90 -2.61 -11.64
C GLY A 11 0.62 -2.62 -11.80
N ARG A 12 1.36 -2.07 -10.83
CA ARG A 12 2.83 -2.00 -10.83
C ARG A 12 3.48 -3.24 -10.22
N LEU A 13 2.73 -3.97 -9.39
CA LEU A 13 3.18 -5.20 -8.78
C LEU A 13 2.26 -6.36 -9.21
N PRO A 14 2.73 -7.30 -10.04
CA PRO A 14 1.91 -8.42 -10.50
C PRO A 14 1.71 -9.46 -9.40
N LEU A 15 0.54 -10.10 -9.41
CA LEU A 15 0.27 -11.30 -8.60
C LEU A 15 0.74 -12.57 -9.34
N PRO A 16 1.18 -13.62 -8.63
CA PRO A 16 1.46 -13.65 -7.19
C PRO A 16 2.72 -12.84 -6.85
N VAL A 17 2.69 -12.12 -5.73
CA VAL A 17 3.86 -11.40 -5.22
C VAL A 17 4.78 -12.39 -4.52
N THR A 18 5.98 -12.60 -5.07
CA THR A 18 6.94 -13.59 -4.54
C THR A 18 8.06 -12.97 -3.72
N ASP A 19 8.36 -11.70 -3.94
CA ASP A 19 9.40 -10.96 -3.22
C ASP A 19 9.09 -9.46 -3.23
N GLY A 20 9.22 -8.79 -2.07
CA GLY A 20 8.92 -7.37 -1.91
C GLY A 20 10.17 -6.46 -1.97
N ARG A 21 11.31 -7.00 -2.40
CA ARG A 21 12.59 -6.27 -2.45
C ARG A 21 12.57 -5.02 -3.30
N GLU A 22 11.86 -5.06 -4.43
CA GLU A 22 11.78 -3.91 -5.33
C GLU A 22 11.10 -2.71 -4.64
N LEU A 23 10.11 -2.97 -3.77
CA LEU A 23 9.45 -1.92 -2.99
C LEU A 23 10.42 -1.23 -2.03
N PHE A 24 11.36 -1.97 -1.45
CA PHE A 24 12.43 -1.39 -0.63
C PHE A 24 13.42 -0.58 -1.49
N THR A 25 13.85 -1.11 -2.63
CA THR A 25 14.78 -0.42 -3.55
C THR A 25 14.20 0.89 -4.08
N LEU A 26 12.89 0.93 -4.34
CA LEU A 26 12.15 2.13 -4.75
C LEU A 26 11.88 3.11 -3.59
N GLY A 27 12.27 2.78 -2.36
CA GLY A 27 12.04 3.60 -1.18
C GLY A 27 10.59 3.63 -0.70
N LEU A 28 9.74 2.73 -1.19
CA LEU A 28 8.33 2.60 -0.79
C LEU A 28 8.17 1.88 0.56
N LEU A 29 9.21 1.18 1.02
CA LEU A 29 9.24 0.52 2.32
C LEU A 29 10.52 0.87 3.08
N GLY A 30 10.38 1.03 4.40
CA GLY A 30 11.50 1.28 5.30
C GLY A 30 12.36 0.05 5.62
N ALA A 31 11.88 -1.14 5.25
CA ALA A 31 12.54 -2.42 5.45
C ALA A 31 12.31 -3.33 4.25
N LYS A 32 13.25 -4.27 4.06
CA LYS A 32 13.16 -5.29 3.02
C LYS A 32 12.12 -6.33 3.44
N LEU A 33 11.10 -6.54 2.61
CA LEU A 33 10.19 -7.69 2.75
C LEU A 33 10.84 -8.90 2.07
N GLY A 34 11.08 -9.95 2.83
CA GLY A 34 11.37 -11.27 2.28
C GLY A 34 10.08 -11.96 1.81
N PRO A 35 10.20 -13.16 1.20
CA PRO A 35 9.05 -13.93 0.72
C PRO A 35 8.00 -14.21 1.81
N ASP A 36 8.45 -14.49 3.04
CA ASP A 36 7.57 -14.78 4.18
C ASP A 36 6.91 -13.53 4.79
N ASP A 37 7.41 -12.34 4.44
CA ASP A 37 6.86 -11.05 4.91
C ASP A 37 5.78 -10.51 3.96
N VAL A 38 5.61 -11.13 2.78
CA VAL A 38 4.58 -10.74 1.80
C VAL A 38 3.19 -11.12 2.33
N PRO A 39 2.18 -10.23 2.23
CA PRO A 39 0.81 -10.56 2.61
C PRO A 39 0.33 -11.85 1.92
N PRO A 40 -0.27 -12.80 2.66
CA PRO A 40 -0.52 -14.13 2.15
C PRO A 40 -1.51 -14.17 0.98
N PHE A 41 -2.46 -13.23 0.92
CA PHE A 41 -3.40 -13.15 -0.21
C PHE A 41 -2.75 -12.59 -1.48
N ALA A 42 -1.67 -11.81 -1.34
CA ALA A 42 -0.88 -11.36 -2.49
C ALA A 42 0.11 -12.44 -2.96
N ALA A 43 0.70 -13.20 -2.02
CA ALA A 43 1.59 -14.32 -2.33
C ALA A 43 0.84 -15.54 -2.92
N ARG A 44 -0.39 -15.78 -2.48
CA ARG A 44 -1.24 -16.92 -2.90
C ARG A 44 -2.65 -16.44 -3.24
N PRO A 45 -2.85 -15.80 -4.40
CA PRO A 45 -4.13 -15.18 -4.78
C PRO A 45 -5.31 -16.17 -4.81
N ASP A 46 -5.04 -17.42 -5.16
CA ASP A 46 -6.07 -18.48 -5.26
C ASP A 46 -6.50 -19.02 -3.90
N TRP A 47 -5.73 -18.81 -2.83
CA TRP A 47 -6.03 -19.37 -1.52
C TRP A 47 -7.28 -18.72 -0.90
N CYS A 48 -7.46 -17.42 -1.11
CA CYS A 48 -8.68 -16.73 -0.74
C CYS A 48 -8.98 -15.52 -1.66
N PRO A 49 -9.61 -15.75 -2.82
CA PRO A 49 -9.88 -14.69 -3.80
C PRO A 49 -10.76 -13.56 -3.26
N VAL A 50 -11.64 -13.86 -2.30
CA VAL A 50 -12.52 -12.88 -1.67
C VAL A 50 -11.73 -11.88 -0.82
N PHE A 51 -10.80 -12.36 0.01
CA PHE A 51 -9.96 -11.47 0.82
C PHE A 51 -8.93 -10.72 -0.03
N LEU A 52 -8.40 -11.34 -1.09
CA LEU A 52 -7.59 -10.63 -2.07
C LEU A 52 -8.38 -9.46 -2.68
N LYS A 53 -9.59 -9.73 -3.18
CA LYS A 53 -10.45 -8.71 -3.77
C LYS A 53 -10.76 -7.58 -2.78
N ALA A 54 -11.10 -7.91 -1.54
CA ALA A 54 -11.36 -6.90 -0.51
C ALA A 54 -10.11 -6.04 -0.22
N SER A 55 -8.95 -6.68 -0.09
CA SER A 55 -7.67 -6.00 0.21
C SER A 55 -7.18 -5.10 -0.92
N VAL A 56 -7.52 -5.43 -2.18
CA VAL A 56 -7.17 -4.61 -3.36
C VAL A 56 -8.19 -3.51 -3.60
N ARG A 57 -9.49 -3.76 -3.37
CA ARG A 57 -10.55 -2.76 -3.60
C ARG A 57 -10.66 -1.70 -2.50
N GLN A 58 -9.92 -1.80 -1.40
CA GLN A 58 -9.87 -0.72 -0.41
C GLN A 58 -9.29 0.59 -0.99
N PHE A 59 -8.59 0.52 -2.13
CA PHE A 59 -8.05 1.68 -2.85
C PHE A 59 -9.02 2.31 -3.85
N GLU A 60 -10.18 1.67 -4.10
CA GLU A 60 -11.19 2.17 -5.03
C GLU A 60 -11.83 3.45 -4.50
N GLY A 61 -11.74 4.55 -5.27
CA GLY A 61 -12.32 5.83 -4.91
C GLY A 61 -11.53 6.64 -3.88
N LEU A 62 -10.34 6.17 -3.47
CA LEU A 62 -9.46 6.95 -2.59
C LEU A 62 -8.90 8.21 -3.29
N GLU A 63 -8.89 8.25 -4.62
CA GLU A 63 -8.46 9.41 -5.42
C GLU A 63 -9.41 10.62 -5.27
N ASP A 64 -10.67 10.34 -4.95
CA ASP A 64 -11.71 11.34 -4.74
C ASP A 64 -11.89 11.69 -3.25
N ALA A 65 -11.16 11.02 -2.34
CA ALA A 65 -11.30 11.22 -0.90
C ALA A 65 -10.59 12.50 -0.42
N ASP A 66 -11.25 13.26 0.47
CA ASP A 66 -10.69 14.46 1.10
C ASP A 66 -9.57 14.17 2.10
N ASN A 67 -9.59 13.00 2.74
CA ASN A 67 -8.54 12.56 3.66
C ASN A 67 -8.55 11.03 3.70
N VAL A 68 -7.38 10.42 3.92
CA VAL A 68 -7.26 8.99 4.21
C VAL A 68 -6.70 8.84 5.62
N LEU A 69 -7.47 8.18 6.48
CA LEU A 69 -7.08 7.94 7.86
C LEU A 69 -6.43 6.56 7.96
N VAL A 70 -5.24 6.51 8.54
CA VAL A 70 -4.52 5.25 8.80
C VAL A 70 -4.35 5.14 10.30
N ASN A 71 -4.79 4.02 10.87
CA ASN A 71 -4.63 3.74 12.29
C ASN A 71 -3.18 3.28 12.57
N SER A 72 -2.26 4.23 12.55
CA SER A 72 -0.83 4.06 12.82
C SER A 72 -0.30 5.32 13.50
N PHE A 73 0.92 5.27 14.02
CA PHE A 73 1.61 6.40 14.64
C PHE A 73 2.87 6.73 13.86
N HIS A 74 3.18 8.02 13.71
CA HIS A 74 4.30 8.50 12.89
C HIS A 74 5.65 7.86 13.29
N ASP A 75 5.89 7.76 14.60
CA ASP A 75 7.18 7.29 15.13
C ASP A 75 7.34 5.77 15.04
N MET A 76 6.26 5.02 14.82
CA MET A 76 6.31 3.57 14.60
C MET A 76 6.69 3.21 13.16
N GLU A 77 6.50 4.11 12.19
CA GLU A 77 6.81 3.86 10.79
C GLU A 77 7.77 4.90 10.18
N PRO A 78 9.00 5.02 10.72
CA PRO A 78 9.92 6.13 10.42
C PRO A 78 10.37 6.21 8.95
N LYS A 79 10.12 5.16 8.14
CA LYS A 79 10.34 5.13 6.69
C LYS A 79 9.23 4.40 5.89
N GLY A 80 8.16 3.95 6.57
CA GLY A 80 7.10 3.12 5.97
C GLY A 80 5.69 3.75 6.02
N GLY A 81 5.50 4.79 6.83
CA GLY A 81 4.20 5.47 6.99
C GLY A 81 4.03 6.67 6.07
N ARG A 82 5.06 7.00 5.29
CA ARG A 82 4.91 7.90 4.16
C ARG A 82 4.50 7.09 2.95
N LEU A 83 3.19 7.05 2.71
CA LEU A 83 2.67 6.98 1.36
C LEU A 83 3.07 8.29 0.64
N TYR A 84 4.37 8.48 0.36
CA TYR A 84 4.77 9.41 -0.67
C TYR A 84 4.36 8.76 -1.99
N GLY A 85 3.23 9.20 -2.51
CA GLY A 85 3.15 9.49 -3.93
C GLY A 85 3.42 8.33 -4.88
N THR A 86 2.79 7.17 -4.68
CA THR A 86 2.05 6.69 -5.86
C THR A 86 0.95 7.71 -6.04
N ASN A 87 1.20 8.60 -7.00
CA ASN A 87 0.47 9.82 -7.31
C ASN A 87 -1.01 9.51 -7.53
N MET A 88 -1.76 9.32 -6.44
CA MET A 88 -3.20 9.52 -6.37
C MET A 88 -3.39 11.03 -6.39
N ALA A 89 -3.01 11.64 -7.51
CA ALA A 89 -3.13 13.05 -7.72
C ALA A 89 -4.60 13.36 -7.61
N ARG A 90 -4.99 14.09 -6.55
CA ARG A 90 -6.22 14.86 -6.65
C ARG A 90 -6.17 15.64 -7.95
N LYS A 91 -7.31 15.75 -8.61
CA LYS A 91 -7.47 16.56 -9.81
C LYS A 91 -7.01 18.03 -9.62
N ASP A 92 -6.88 18.48 -8.37
CA ASP A 92 -6.46 19.82 -7.96
C ASP A 92 -5.00 19.94 -7.46
N ASN A 93 -4.20 18.86 -7.54
CA ASN A 93 -2.78 18.84 -7.17
C ASN A 93 -2.48 19.24 -5.71
N ARG A 94 -3.45 19.10 -4.79
CA ARG A 94 -3.22 19.31 -3.34
C ARG A 94 -2.70 18.04 -2.67
N PRO A 95 -1.80 18.15 -1.66
CA PRO A 95 -1.30 16.99 -0.94
C PRO A 95 -2.44 16.32 -0.16
N ASN A 96 -2.52 14.99 -0.23
CA ASN A 96 -3.41 14.21 0.64
C ASN A 96 -2.97 14.40 2.10
N LEU A 97 -3.86 14.94 2.93
CA LEU A 97 -3.63 15.01 4.36
C LEU A 97 -3.99 13.65 4.97
N ALA A 98 -2.99 12.80 5.17
CA ALA A 98 -3.13 11.66 6.05
C ALA A 98 -3.14 12.20 7.49
N ILE A 99 -4.29 12.17 8.17
CA ILE A 99 -4.34 12.47 9.61
C ILE A 99 -3.87 11.20 10.31
N ILE A 100 -2.60 11.22 10.73
CA ILE A 100 -2.01 10.25 11.64
C ILE A 100 -2.48 10.63 13.04
N LEU A 101 -3.32 9.80 13.67
CA LEU A 101 -3.69 10.02 15.07
C LEU A 101 -2.40 9.86 15.90
N SER A 102 -2.02 10.95 16.56
CA SER A 102 -0.77 11.08 17.34
C SER A 102 -0.92 10.46 18.72
#